data_AF-A0A9D4MSY5-F1
#
_entry.id   AF-A0A9D4MSY5-F1
#
_cell.length_a   1.000
_cell.length_b   1.000
_cell.length_c   1.000
_cell.angle_alpha   90.00
_cell.angle_beta   90.00
_cell.angle_gamma   90.00
#
_symmetry.space_group_name_H-M   'P 1'
#
loop_
_entity.id
_entity.type
_entity.pdbx_description
1 polymer ?
#
loop_
_entity_poly.entity_id
_entity_poly.type
_entity_poly.pdbx_seq_one_letter_code
_entity_poly.pdbx_strand_id
1 'polypeptide(L)'
;MNELDGDGDGVPDNRDNDYDNDGIPDDKDNDDDNDGISDINELDDDGDGVPDNQDNDDDNDGIPDFKDNDDDNDGISDINELDEDGDGVTDNQDNDDDNDGIPDDKDNDDDNDGISDINELDEDGDGVPDNQDNDDDNDGIPDDKDNNDDNDGIIDINELDEDGDGVPDNQDNDDDNDGIPDYEDNDDDNYGRSDINELDGDGDGVPDNEDNDDDNDGIPDDKDNDDDNDGISDINELDADGDGIPDNRDNDDDIDGIPDDKDNDDDNDGISDINELDADGDGVPDNLDNDDDNDGIPDDKDNDDDNDGISDINELDADGDGVPDNEDNDDDNDGIPDYKDNDDDNDGLMDINELDVNGDGIPENQDSDNDGIFDKDELDVDNDGVIDDLDQDNDNDGIFDSFEHDTDKDGVPDDIDDDDDNDGIPDNQDDDDDNDGILDIDESDQDDDGILDDLDTDKDGNSVPDFMEKDTDGDKIPDVLDDDDDNDGIPDKFDPDDDNDGISDEEEIDTDGDGIIDDIDTDVDDDGIADYILKWISKYKILPQKDEL
;
A
#
# COMPACT_ATOMS: atom_id res chain seq x y z
N MET A 1 104.60 -26.87 -3.57
CA MET A 1 104.36 -26.93 -5.01
C MET A 1 104.94 -25.66 -5.62
N ASN A 2 105.29 -25.65 -6.90
CA ASN A 2 105.23 -24.37 -7.60
C ASN A 2 103.73 -24.12 -7.78
N GLU A 3 103.25 -22.98 -7.32
CA GLU A 3 101.90 -22.53 -7.64
C GLU A 3 101.89 -22.28 -9.18
N LEU A 4 100.73 -22.52 -9.80
CA LEU A 4 100.53 -22.21 -11.22
C LEU A 4 100.56 -20.67 -11.39
N ASP A 5 100.92 -20.24 -12.59
CA ASP A 5 101.26 -18.85 -12.98
C ASP A 5 101.04 -18.84 -14.51
N GLY A 6 99.76 -18.80 -14.88
CA GLY A 6 99.21 -19.07 -16.22
C GLY A 6 99.69 -18.07 -17.26
N ASP A 7 99.62 -16.79 -16.91
CA ASP A 7 100.07 -15.66 -17.73
C ASP A 7 101.59 -15.36 -17.63
N GLY A 8 102.26 -15.85 -16.58
CA GLY A 8 103.67 -15.63 -16.33
C GLY A 8 104.03 -14.25 -15.77
N ASP A 9 103.09 -13.54 -15.14
CA ASP A 9 103.28 -12.20 -14.57
C ASP A 9 104.04 -12.23 -13.21
N GLY A 10 104.05 -13.40 -12.57
CA GLY A 10 104.73 -13.68 -11.31
C GLY A 10 103.87 -13.56 -10.05
N VAL A 11 102.57 -13.31 -10.20
CA VAL A 11 101.50 -13.57 -9.25
C VAL A 11 101.01 -15.00 -9.51
N PRO A 12 100.81 -15.81 -8.46
CA PRO A 12 100.24 -17.13 -8.66
C PRO A 12 98.75 -17.03 -8.91
N ASP A 13 98.26 -17.72 -9.95
CA ASP A 13 96.87 -18.00 -10.32
C ASP A 13 95.86 -17.76 -9.18
N ASN A 14 95.95 -18.53 -8.08
CA ASN A 14 95.02 -18.43 -6.94
C ASN A 14 95.02 -17.10 -6.14
N ARG A 15 95.79 -16.11 -6.59
CA ARG A 15 95.97 -14.77 -6.03
C ARG A 15 96.13 -13.73 -7.14
N ASP A 16 95.93 -14.14 -8.39
CA ASP A 16 95.75 -13.24 -9.52
C ASP A 16 94.29 -12.79 -9.59
N ASN A 17 94.08 -11.66 -10.23
CA ASN A 17 92.78 -11.00 -10.37
C ASN A 17 92.50 -10.67 -11.86
N ASP A 18 93.30 -11.24 -12.75
CA ASP A 18 93.39 -11.06 -14.21
C ASP A 18 94.27 -12.23 -14.73
N TYR A 19 93.74 -13.46 -14.68
CA TYR A 19 94.46 -14.75 -14.87
C TYR A 19 95.15 -14.87 -16.23
N ASP A 20 94.60 -14.23 -17.26
CA ASP A 20 95.14 -14.24 -18.62
C ASP A 20 95.89 -12.94 -18.99
N ASN A 21 95.80 -11.92 -18.13
CA ASN A 21 96.44 -10.61 -18.24
C ASN A 21 95.96 -9.79 -19.47
N ASP A 22 94.72 -9.96 -19.91
CA ASP A 22 94.14 -9.22 -21.02
C ASP A 22 93.66 -7.80 -20.63
N GLY A 23 93.53 -7.57 -19.31
CA GLY A 23 93.14 -6.29 -18.71
C GLY A 23 91.66 -6.19 -18.31
N ILE A 24 90.90 -7.28 -18.40
CA ILE A 24 89.60 -7.47 -17.79
C ILE A 24 89.82 -8.25 -16.48
N PRO A 25 89.34 -7.75 -15.32
CA PRO A 25 89.42 -8.52 -14.09
C PRO A 25 88.62 -9.83 -14.18
N ASP A 26 89.09 -10.92 -13.57
CA ASP A 26 88.44 -12.24 -13.62
C ASP A 26 86.95 -12.20 -13.24
N ASP A 27 86.57 -11.38 -12.25
CA ASP A 27 85.18 -11.19 -11.81
C ASP A 27 84.30 -10.45 -12.84
N LYS A 28 84.85 -10.14 -14.01
CA LYS A 28 84.22 -9.43 -15.13
C LYS A 28 84.66 -9.99 -16.48
N ASP A 29 85.44 -11.07 -16.50
CA ASP A 29 85.86 -11.77 -17.70
C ASP A 29 84.92 -12.96 -17.89
N ASN A 30 84.61 -13.29 -19.14
CA ASN A 30 83.70 -14.39 -19.46
C ASN A 30 84.48 -15.65 -19.91
N ASP A 31 85.82 -15.59 -19.91
CA ASP A 31 86.78 -16.64 -20.29
C ASP A 31 88.10 -16.29 -19.58
N ASP A 32 88.11 -16.37 -18.24
CA ASP A 32 89.16 -15.82 -17.35
C ASP A 32 90.56 -16.41 -17.60
N ASP A 33 90.62 -17.61 -18.18
CA ASP A 33 91.86 -18.30 -18.56
C ASP A 33 92.17 -18.28 -20.08
N ASN A 34 91.25 -17.72 -20.88
CA ASN A 34 91.30 -17.54 -22.33
C ASN A 34 91.59 -18.85 -23.08
N ASP A 35 91.12 -19.98 -22.56
CA ASP A 35 91.25 -21.29 -23.21
C ASP A 35 90.25 -21.48 -24.36
N GLY A 36 89.25 -20.60 -24.43
CA GLY A 36 88.21 -20.56 -25.45
C GLY A 36 86.93 -21.31 -25.08
N ILE A 37 86.78 -21.71 -23.82
CA ILE A 37 85.54 -22.10 -23.16
C ILE A 37 85.19 -20.97 -22.20
N SER A 38 83.94 -20.52 -22.18
CA SER A 38 83.54 -19.48 -21.23
C SER A 38 83.36 -20.03 -19.83
N ASP A 39 83.59 -19.23 -18.80
CA ASP A 39 83.53 -19.63 -17.39
C ASP A 39 82.21 -20.32 -17.01
N ILE A 40 81.06 -19.84 -17.52
CA ILE A 40 79.74 -20.48 -17.32
C ILE A 40 79.64 -21.91 -17.90
N ASN A 41 80.48 -22.25 -18.88
CA ASN A 41 80.56 -23.59 -19.45
C ASN A 41 81.62 -24.47 -18.74
N GLU A 42 82.25 -23.95 -17.69
CA GLU A 42 83.24 -24.62 -16.86
C GLU A 42 82.79 -24.87 -15.41
N LEU A 43 81.64 -24.32 -15.01
CA LEU A 43 80.94 -24.67 -13.76
C LEU A 43 80.67 -26.19 -13.73
N ASP A 44 80.83 -26.79 -12.54
CA ASP A 44 80.80 -28.24 -12.22
C ASP A 44 80.62 -28.33 -10.70
N ASP A 45 79.43 -27.93 -10.23
CA ASP A 45 79.17 -27.59 -8.83
C ASP A 45 79.29 -28.79 -7.89
N ASP A 46 78.85 -29.96 -8.33
CA ASP A 46 79.07 -31.22 -7.60
C ASP A 46 80.47 -31.84 -7.83
N GLY A 47 81.20 -31.37 -8.85
CA GLY A 47 82.55 -31.81 -9.21
C GLY A 47 82.63 -33.21 -9.82
N ASP A 48 81.57 -33.72 -10.45
CA ASP A 48 81.55 -35.03 -11.12
C ASP A 48 82.29 -35.03 -12.48
N GLY A 49 82.55 -33.84 -13.03
CA GLY A 49 83.25 -33.61 -14.29
C GLY A 49 82.33 -33.56 -15.52
N VAL A 50 81.03 -33.43 -15.33
CA VAL A 50 80.05 -32.95 -16.31
C VAL A 50 79.79 -31.48 -15.98
N PRO A 51 79.96 -30.55 -16.94
CA PRO A 51 79.62 -29.16 -16.67
C PRO A 51 78.11 -29.00 -16.44
N ASP A 52 77.74 -28.07 -15.56
CA ASP A 52 76.36 -27.85 -15.10
C ASP A 52 75.37 -27.66 -16.27
N ASN A 53 75.76 -26.92 -17.32
CA ASN A 53 74.99 -26.80 -18.57
C ASN A 53 74.67 -28.11 -19.33
N GLN A 54 75.23 -29.23 -18.89
CA GLN A 54 75.11 -30.59 -19.42
C GLN A 54 74.80 -31.63 -18.34
N ASP A 55 74.72 -31.23 -17.08
CA ASP A 55 74.12 -32.02 -16.01
C ASP A 55 72.61 -31.70 -15.91
N ASN A 56 71.85 -32.48 -15.16
CA ASN A 56 70.43 -32.24 -14.92
C ASN A 56 70.11 -32.32 -13.40
N ASP A 57 71.16 -32.20 -12.57
CA ASP A 57 71.20 -32.41 -11.11
C ASP A 57 72.56 -31.82 -10.65
N ASP A 58 72.70 -30.50 -10.78
CA ASP A 58 73.96 -29.72 -10.73
C ASP A 58 74.68 -29.85 -9.36
N ASP A 59 73.94 -30.02 -8.27
CA ASP A 59 74.47 -30.30 -6.92
C ASP A 59 74.48 -31.80 -6.53
N ASN A 60 73.88 -32.65 -7.37
CA ASN A 60 73.68 -34.09 -7.20
C ASN A 60 72.97 -34.51 -5.89
N ASP A 61 72.01 -33.72 -5.39
CA ASP A 61 71.19 -34.06 -4.22
C ASP A 61 70.06 -35.06 -4.53
N GLY A 62 69.72 -35.21 -5.81
CA GLY A 62 68.70 -36.10 -6.33
C GLY A 62 67.35 -35.47 -6.65
N ILE A 63 67.24 -34.14 -6.59
CA ILE A 63 66.21 -33.32 -7.20
C ILE A 63 66.77 -32.78 -8.53
N PRO A 64 66.14 -33.05 -9.68
CA PRO A 64 66.63 -32.49 -10.94
C PRO A 64 66.46 -30.97 -10.98
N ASP A 65 67.39 -30.22 -11.57
CA ASP A 65 67.43 -28.73 -11.56
C ASP A 65 66.09 -28.08 -11.89
N PHE A 66 65.38 -28.56 -12.93
CA PHE A 66 64.04 -28.05 -13.30
C PHE A 66 62.93 -28.24 -12.23
N LYS A 67 63.27 -28.81 -11.07
CA LYS A 67 62.43 -29.06 -9.89
C LYS A 67 63.14 -28.70 -8.60
N ASP A 68 64.40 -28.28 -8.68
CA ASP A 68 65.12 -27.72 -7.55
C ASP A 68 64.89 -26.21 -7.53
N ASN A 69 65.02 -25.61 -6.35
CA ASN A 69 64.86 -24.16 -6.19
C ASN A 69 66.18 -23.52 -5.74
N ASP A 70 67.28 -24.26 -5.79
CA ASP A 70 68.65 -23.96 -5.35
C ASP A 70 69.54 -25.03 -6.00
N ASP A 71 69.59 -25.02 -7.34
CA ASP A 71 70.14 -26.10 -8.17
C ASP A 71 71.66 -26.31 -7.98
N ASP A 72 72.38 -25.29 -7.51
CA ASP A 72 73.80 -25.34 -7.12
C ASP A 72 74.04 -25.55 -5.61
N ASN A 73 72.99 -25.46 -4.78
CA ASN A 73 72.98 -25.60 -3.31
C ASN A 73 73.93 -24.63 -2.60
N ASP A 74 74.13 -23.43 -3.15
CA ASP A 74 74.93 -22.38 -2.55
C ASP A 74 74.17 -21.67 -1.41
N GLY A 75 72.85 -21.85 -1.35
CA GLY A 75 71.94 -21.34 -0.34
C GLY A 75 71.31 -19.98 -0.66
N ILE A 76 71.48 -19.50 -1.89
CA ILE A 76 70.56 -18.60 -2.60
C ILE A 76 69.54 -19.51 -3.32
N SER A 77 68.51 -18.96 -3.94
CA SER A 77 67.56 -19.77 -4.71
C SER A 77 67.62 -19.28 -6.14
N ASP A 78 67.39 -20.14 -7.12
CA ASP A 78 67.53 -19.82 -8.55
C ASP A 78 66.79 -18.51 -8.93
N ILE A 79 65.57 -18.29 -8.42
CA ILE A 79 64.79 -17.07 -8.68
C ILE A 79 65.42 -15.78 -8.11
N ASN A 80 66.29 -15.90 -7.12
CA ASN A 80 67.04 -14.78 -6.54
C ASN A 80 68.41 -14.61 -7.20
N GLU A 81 68.73 -15.42 -8.20
CA GLU A 81 69.98 -15.44 -8.97
C GLU A 81 69.79 -15.08 -10.44
N LEU A 82 68.53 -14.95 -10.87
CA LEU A 82 68.19 -14.34 -12.15
C LEU A 82 68.83 -12.94 -12.25
N ASP A 83 69.28 -12.62 -13.46
CA ASP A 83 69.99 -11.42 -13.91
C ASP A 83 69.78 -11.40 -15.43
N GLU A 84 68.55 -11.07 -15.85
CA GLU A 84 68.04 -11.24 -17.21
C GLU A 84 68.88 -10.49 -18.26
N ASP A 85 69.29 -9.28 -17.92
CA ASP A 85 70.10 -8.41 -18.77
C ASP A 85 71.62 -8.64 -18.65
N GLY A 86 72.05 -9.42 -17.65
CA GLY A 86 73.44 -9.76 -17.34
C GLY A 86 74.29 -8.55 -16.90
N ASP A 87 73.69 -7.54 -16.27
CA ASP A 87 74.39 -6.35 -15.79
C ASP A 87 75.12 -6.57 -14.44
N GLY A 88 74.79 -7.68 -13.76
CA GLY A 88 75.35 -8.10 -12.48
C GLY A 88 74.57 -7.59 -11.26
N VAL A 89 73.36 -7.09 -11.47
CA VAL A 89 72.33 -6.88 -10.45
C VAL A 89 71.26 -7.95 -10.69
N THR A 90 70.84 -8.63 -9.63
CA THR A 90 69.78 -9.63 -9.73
C THR A 90 68.43 -8.94 -9.89
N ASP A 91 67.50 -9.51 -10.65
CA ASP A 91 66.22 -8.85 -11.01
C ASP A 91 65.43 -8.39 -9.78
N ASN A 92 65.44 -9.18 -8.68
CA ASN A 92 64.86 -8.78 -7.39
C ASN A 92 65.42 -7.47 -6.75
N GLN A 93 66.51 -6.95 -7.30
CA GLN A 93 67.22 -5.74 -6.91
C GLN A 93 67.45 -4.78 -8.08
N ASP A 94 67.11 -5.18 -9.30
CA ASP A 94 67.05 -4.28 -10.44
C ASP A 94 65.68 -3.57 -10.48
N ASN A 95 65.55 -2.64 -11.41
CA ASN A 95 64.44 -1.73 -11.57
C ASN A 95 64.08 -1.57 -13.06
N ASP A 96 64.67 -2.40 -13.91
CA ASP A 96 64.70 -2.42 -15.38
C ASP A 96 65.34 -3.77 -15.79
N ASP A 97 64.67 -4.89 -15.45
CA ASP A 97 65.21 -6.27 -15.46
C ASP A 97 65.75 -6.70 -16.84
N ASP A 98 65.15 -6.20 -17.94
CA ASP A 98 65.62 -6.44 -19.32
C ASP A 98 66.50 -5.31 -19.90
N ASN A 99 66.66 -4.22 -19.16
CA ASN A 99 67.42 -3.00 -19.50
C ASN A 99 66.96 -2.31 -20.82
N ASP A 100 65.68 -2.41 -21.19
CA ASP A 100 65.12 -1.74 -22.38
C ASP A 100 64.91 -0.23 -22.19
N GLY A 101 64.88 0.21 -20.93
CA GLY A 101 64.72 1.60 -20.50
C GLY A 101 63.31 1.99 -20.06
N ILE A 102 62.40 1.03 -19.90
CA ILE A 102 61.14 1.14 -19.18
C ILE A 102 61.35 0.48 -17.81
N PRO A 103 61.06 1.16 -16.69
CA PRO A 103 61.20 0.53 -15.38
C PRO A 103 60.10 -0.52 -15.17
N ASP A 104 60.41 -1.61 -14.46
CA ASP A 104 59.52 -2.77 -14.25
C ASP A 104 58.11 -2.38 -13.76
N ASP A 105 58.02 -1.38 -12.89
CA ASP A 105 56.73 -0.84 -12.41
C ASP A 105 55.83 -0.22 -13.51
N LYS A 106 56.28 -0.21 -14.76
CA LYS A 106 55.66 0.36 -15.96
C LYS A 106 55.96 -0.45 -17.22
N ASP A 107 56.72 -1.53 -17.16
CA ASP A 107 56.79 -2.45 -18.28
C ASP A 107 55.62 -3.43 -18.19
N ASN A 108 55.34 -4.08 -19.30
CA ASN A 108 54.27 -5.06 -19.42
C ASN A 108 54.84 -6.45 -19.76
N ASP A 109 56.17 -6.57 -19.73
CA ASP A 109 57.01 -7.70 -20.16
C ASP A 109 58.40 -7.41 -19.58
N ASP A 110 58.51 -7.38 -18.25
CA ASP A 110 59.68 -6.91 -17.48
C ASP A 110 60.97 -7.70 -17.83
N ASP A 111 60.82 -8.95 -18.32
CA ASP A 111 61.90 -9.85 -18.71
C ASP A 111 62.13 -9.97 -20.24
N ASN A 112 61.25 -9.36 -21.05
CA ASN A 112 61.23 -9.38 -22.52
C ASN A 112 61.23 -10.79 -23.15
N ASP A 113 60.69 -11.78 -22.45
CA ASP A 113 60.59 -13.14 -22.97
C ASP A 113 59.48 -13.27 -24.04
N GLY A 114 58.60 -12.26 -24.11
CA GLY A 114 57.51 -12.12 -25.06
C GLY A 114 56.19 -12.75 -24.62
N ILE A 115 56.10 -13.16 -23.37
CA ILE A 115 54.88 -13.23 -22.56
C ILE A 115 54.69 -11.81 -21.97
N SER A 116 53.71 -11.59 -21.12
CA SER A 116 53.51 -10.29 -20.49
C SER A 116 53.26 -10.58 -19.03
N ASP A 117 53.67 -9.70 -18.13
CA ASP A 117 53.64 -10.00 -16.69
C ASP A 117 52.24 -10.45 -16.20
N ILE A 118 51.16 -9.86 -16.74
CA ILE A 118 49.77 -10.26 -16.43
C ILE A 118 49.42 -11.71 -16.81
N ASN A 119 50.12 -12.27 -17.78
CA ASN A 119 49.95 -13.66 -18.22
C ASN A 119 50.93 -14.61 -17.50
N GLU A 120 51.72 -14.09 -16.57
CA GLU A 120 52.73 -14.78 -15.78
C GLU A 120 52.44 -14.76 -14.28
N LEU A 121 51.41 -14.02 -13.85
CA LEU A 121 50.80 -14.21 -12.53
C LEU A 121 50.47 -15.70 -12.34
N ASP A 122 50.81 -16.19 -11.15
CA ASP A 122 50.66 -17.56 -10.64
C ASP A 122 50.55 -17.39 -9.11
N GLU A 123 49.40 -16.88 -8.65
CA GLU A 123 49.16 -16.42 -7.28
C GLU A 123 49.46 -17.50 -6.23
N ASP A 124 49.08 -18.75 -6.53
CA ASP A 124 49.30 -19.90 -5.66
C ASP A 124 50.68 -20.59 -5.84
N GLY A 125 51.42 -20.22 -6.88
CA GLY A 125 52.74 -20.74 -7.24
C GLY A 125 52.74 -22.23 -7.60
N ASP A 126 51.65 -22.75 -8.18
CA ASP A 126 51.53 -24.15 -8.60
C ASP A 126 52.16 -24.43 -9.98
N GLY A 127 52.50 -23.36 -10.71
CA GLY A 127 53.11 -23.38 -12.03
C GLY A 127 52.11 -23.37 -13.19
N VAL A 128 50.86 -23.03 -12.91
CA VAL A 128 49.81 -22.74 -13.89
C VAL A 128 49.49 -21.25 -13.77
N PRO A 129 49.66 -20.45 -14.85
CA PRO A 129 49.30 -19.05 -14.76
C PRO A 129 47.80 -18.86 -14.51
N ASP A 130 47.41 -17.83 -13.78
CA ASP A 130 46.03 -17.60 -13.31
C ASP A 130 45.03 -17.53 -14.48
N ASN A 131 45.44 -16.96 -15.62
CA ASN A 131 44.63 -16.99 -16.87
C ASN A 131 44.29 -18.39 -17.42
N GLN A 132 44.88 -19.43 -16.86
CA GLN A 132 44.72 -20.85 -17.18
C GLN A 132 44.40 -21.72 -15.97
N ASP A 133 44.42 -21.17 -14.75
CA ASP A 133 43.88 -21.83 -13.57
C ASP A 133 42.36 -21.60 -13.47
N ASN A 134 41.71 -22.23 -12.51
CA ASN A 134 40.28 -22.07 -12.22
C ASN A 134 40.05 -21.96 -10.69
N ASP A 135 41.12 -21.67 -9.94
CA ASP A 135 41.24 -21.65 -8.47
C ASP A 135 42.59 -20.96 -8.17
N ASP A 136 42.72 -19.68 -8.55
CA ASP A 136 43.97 -18.91 -8.64
C ASP A 136 44.74 -18.82 -7.29
N ASP A 137 44.02 -18.80 -6.16
CA ASP A 137 44.60 -18.86 -4.81
C ASP A 137 44.65 -20.26 -4.17
N ASN A 138 44.10 -21.27 -4.87
CA ASN A 138 44.00 -22.66 -4.46
C ASN A 138 43.31 -22.89 -3.09
N ASP A 139 42.37 -22.03 -2.69
CA ASP A 139 41.59 -22.17 -1.44
C ASP A 139 40.50 -23.26 -1.53
N GLY A 140 40.14 -23.64 -2.77
CA GLY A 140 39.16 -24.67 -3.08
C GLY A 140 37.77 -24.15 -3.47
N ILE A 141 37.62 -22.84 -3.67
CA ILE A 141 36.49 -22.19 -4.33
C ILE A 141 36.96 -21.80 -5.74
N PRO A 142 36.28 -22.24 -6.82
CA PRO A 142 36.69 -21.83 -8.16
C PRO A 142 36.44 -20.34 -8.38
N ASP A 143 37.30 -19.64 -9.12
CA ASP A 143 37.26 -18.17 -9.32
C ASP A 143 35.88 -17.68 -9.77
N ASP A 144 35.18 -18.42 -10.62
CA ASP A 144 33.79 -18.12 -11.06
C ASP A 144 32.74 -18.08 -9.93
N LYS A 145 33.14 -18.39 -8.70
CA LYS A 145 32.36 -18.42 -7.46
C LYS A 145 33.15 -17.91 -6.26
N ASP A 146 34.41 -17.52 -6.44
CA ASP A 146 35.14 -16.80 -5.42
C ASP A 146 34.78 -15.33 -5.53
N ASN A 147 34.98 -14.60 -4.45
CA ASN A 147 34.70 -13.17 -4.37
C ASN A 147 35.98 -12.39 -4.00
N ASN A 148 37.12 -13.05 -4.13
CA ASN A 148 38.50 -12.65 -3.77
C ASN A 148 39.40 -13.81 -4.26
N ASP A 149 39.44 -14.00 -5.58
CA ASP A 149 40.08 -15.13 -6.28
C ASP A 149 41.61 -15.17 -6.13
N ASP A 150 42.24 -14.04 -5.81
CA ASP A 150 43.68 -13.89 -5.59
C ASP A 150 44.13 -13.92 -4.09
N ASN A 151 43.16 -13.94 -3.17
CA ASN A 151 43.34 -13.85 -1.72
C ASN A 151 44.11 -12.63 -1.16
N ASP A 152 44.11 -11.51 -1.86
CA ASP A 152 44.84 -10.31 -1.44
C ASP A 152 44.12 -9.54 -0.30
N GLY A 153 42.83 -9.82 -0.11
CA GLY A 153 41.97 -9.26 0.92
C GLY A 153 41.16 -8.03 0.49
N ILE A 154 41.17 -7.70 -0.79
CA ILE A 154 40.16 -6.92 -1.51
C ILE A 154 39.08 -7.94 -1.95
N ILE A 155 38.04 -7.51 -2.64
CA ILE A 155 37.03 -8.43 -3.20
C ILE A 155 36.97 -8.09 -4.68
N ASP A 156 36.80 -9.07 -5.56
CA ASP A 156 36.96 -8.91 -7.02
C ASP A 156 36.14 -7.73 -7.58
N ILE A 157 34.95 -7.49 -7.05
CA ILE A 157 34.09 -6.35 -7.47
C ILE A 157 34.69 -4.97 -7.17
N ASN A 158 35.66 -4.88 -6.27
CA ASN A 158 36.39 -3.66 -5.98
C ASN A 158 37.71 -3.56 -6.74
N GLU A 159 37.97 -4.50 -7.64
CA GLU A 159 39.19 -4.65 -8.45
C GLU A 159 38.90 -4.59 -9.95
N LEU A 160 37.62 -4.58 -10.33
CA LEU A 160 37.14 -4.15 -11.64
C LEU A 160 37.75 -2.77 -11.98
N ASP A 161 38.31 -2.68 -13.18
CA ASP A 161 39.02 -1.55 -13.80
C ASP A 161 38.78 -1.72 -15.31
N GLU A 162 37.58 -1.37 -15.75
CA GLU A 162 37.03 -1.69 -17.08
C GLU A 162 37.91 -1.15 -18.23
N ASP A 163 38.43 0.06 -18.05
CA ASP A 163 39.28 0.75 -19.01
C ASP A 163 40.78 0.48 -18.85
N GLY A 164 41.19 -0.14 -17.73
CA GLY A 164 42.57 -0.48 -17.39
C GLY A 164 43.45 0.74 -17.11
N ASP A 165 42.89 1.85 -16.60
CA ASP A 165 43.64 3.06 -16.26
C ASP A 165 44.32 3.00 -14.88
N GLY A 166 43.98 1.98 -14.08
CA GLY A 166 44.53 1.70 -12.76
C GLY A 166 43.75 2.34 -11.61
N VAL A 167 42.55 2.86 -11.88
CA VAL A 167 41.57 3.26 -10.87
C VAL A 167 40.43 2.24 -10.91
N PRO A 168 40.11 1.58 -9.79
CA PRO A 168 38.98 0.65 -9.79
C PRO A 168 37.67 1.39 -10.03
N ASP A 169 36.73 0.77 -10.74
CA ASP A 169 35.46 1.36 -11.21
C ASP A 169 34.66 1.99 -10.05
N ASN A 170 34.66 1.35 -8.86
CA ASN A 170 34.03 1.92 -7.65
C ASN A 170 34.62 3.27 -7.15
N GLN A 171 35.72 3.71 -7.73
CA GLN A 171 36.48 4.92 -7.46
C GLN A 171 36.78 5.73 -8.72
N ASP A 172 36.44 5.22 -9.89
CA ASP A 172 36.46 5.97 -11.14
C ASP A 172 35.11 6.69 -11.33
N ASN A 173 35.06 7.51 -12.36
CA ASN A 173 34.03 8.48 -12.64
C ASN A 173 33.69 8.50 -14.15
N ASP A 174 34.27 7.58 -14.91
CA ASP A 174 34.29 7.41 -16.38
C ASP A 174 34.89 6.00 -16.64
N ASP A 175 34.20 4.95 -16.19
CA ASP A 175 34.67 3.55 -16.06
C ASP A 175 35.15 2.94 -17.40
N ASP A 176 34.62 3.40 -18.54
CA ASP A 176 35.07 3.01 -19.89
C ASP A 176 35.99 4.02 -20.59
N ASN A 177 36.27 5.16 -19.94
CA ASN A 177 37.06 6.29 -20.40
C ASN A 177 36.62 6.86 -21.78
N ASP A 178 35.33 6.78 -22.14
CA ASP A 178 34.80 7.34 -23.39
C ASP A 178 34.66 8.87 -23.35
N GLY A 179 34.64 9.44 -22.14
CA GLY A 179 34.55 10.86 -21.85
C GLY A 179 33.15 11.35 -21.48
N ILE A 180 32.20 10.46 -21.23
CA ILE A 180 30.93 10.69 -20.55
C ILE A 180 31.09 10.13 -19.12
N PRO A 181 30.85 10.93 -18.07
CA PRO A 181 30.90 10.40 -16.71
C PRO A 181 29.82 9.34 -16.48
N ASP A 182 30.06 8.30 -15.66
CA ASP A 182 29.14 7.17 -15.46
C ASP A 182 27.71 7.62 -15.12
N TYR A 183 27.57 8.62 -14.23
CA TYR A 183 26.26 9.17 -13.85
C TYR A 183 25.50 9.86 -15.00
N GLU A 184 26.16 10.13 -16.12
CA GLU A 184 25.61 10.70 -17.37
C GLU A 184 25.70 9.69 -18.54
N ASP A 185 26.29 8.51 -18.32
CA ASP A 185 26.43 7.45 -19.33
C ASP A 185 25.26 6.46 -19.21
N ASN A 186 25.00 5.75 -20.30
CA ASN A 186 23.90 4.80 -20.41
C ASN A 186 24.40 3.37 -20.61
N ASP A 187 25.72 3.17 -20.66
CA ASP A 187 26.50 1.96 -20.98
C ASP A 187 27.91 2.20 -20.40
N ASP A 188 28.00 2.42 -19.08
CA ASP A 188 29.21 2.86 -18.36
C ASP A 188 30.38 1.86 -18.45
N ASP A 189 30.09 0.58 -18.71
CA ASP A 189 31.06 -0.50 -18.94
C ASP A 189 31.37 -0.77 -20.44
N ASN A 190 30.66 -0.13 -21.37
CA ASN A 190 30.76 -0.28 -22.83
C ASN A 190 30.59 -1.73 -23.34
N TYR A 191 29.85 -2.59 -22.63
CA TYR A 191 29.51 -3.93 -23.10
C TYR A 191 28.41 -3.93 -24.15
N GLY A 192 27.88 -2.74 -24.48
CA GLY A 192 26.99 -2.50 -25.60
C GLY A 192 25.57 -2.95 -25.29
N ARG A 193 25.24 -2.98 -24.00
CA ARG A 193 23.86 -2.94 -23.54
C ARG A 193 23.66 -1.55 -22.95
N SER A 194 22.89 -1.45 -21.91
CA SER A 194 22.69 -0.19 -21.24
C SER A 194 22.40 -0.57 -19.82
N ASP A 195 22.89 0.20 -18.87
CA ASP A 195 23.01 -0.17 -17.46
C ASP A 195 21.69 -0.73 -16.90
N ILE A 196 20.55 -0.15 -17.31
CA ILE A 196 19.19 -0.61 -16.94
C ILE A 196 18.79 -2.00 -17.49
N ASN A 197 19.57 -2.57 -18.40
CA ASN A 197 19.43 -3.93 -18.96
C ASN A 197 20.54 -4.87 -18.46
N GLU A 198 21.38 -4.37 -17.56
CA GLU A 198 22.47 -5.10 -16.88
C GLU A 198 22.17 -5.34 -15.39
N LEU A 199 21.25 -4.59 -14.80
CA LEU A 199 20.60 -4.92 -13.53
C LEU A 199 20.00 -6.34 -13.56
N ASP A 200 20.30 -7.13 -12.54
CA ASP A 200 19.97 -8.54 -12.32
C ASP A 200 20.02 -8.77 -10.78
N GLY A 201 19.07 -8.17 -10.07
CA GLY A 201 19.04 -8.02 -8.60
C GLY A 201 19.22 -9.32 -7.83
N ASP A 202 18.70 -10.42 -8.37
CA ASP A 202 18.82 -11.77 -7.80
C ASP A 202 19.96 -12.62 -8.39
N GLY A 203 20.61 -12.15 -9.46
CA GLY A 203 21.68 -12.82 -10.19
C GLY A 203 21.26 -14.12 -10.88
N ASP A 204 19.99 -14.27 -11.28
CA ASP A 204 19.49 -15.46 -11.98
C ASP A 204 19.80 -15.46 -13.49
N GLY A 205 20.20 -14.31 -14.02
CA GLY A 205 20.60 -14.09 -15.40
C GLY A 205 19.45 -13.65 -16.31
N VAL A 206 18.32 -13.27 -15.75
CA VAL A 206 17.25 -12.49 -16.40
C VAL A 206 17.41 -11.05 -15.91
N PRO A 207 17.59 -10.06 -16.82
CA PRO A 207 17.66 -8.67 -16.38
C PRO A 207 16.36 -8.24 -15.72
N ASP A 208 16.44 -7.38 -14.71
CA ASP A 208 15.33 -6.90 -13.89
C ASP A 208 14.17 -6.38 -14.76
N ASN A 209 14.49 -5.58 -15.79
CA ASN A 209 13.48 -5.09 -16.75
C ASN A 209 12.75 -6.16 -17.61
N GLU A 210 13.22 -7.42 -17.58
CA GLU A 210 12.61 -8.60 -18.18
C GLU A 210 12.16 -9.65 -17.14
N ASP A 211 12.44 -9.46 -15.85
CA ASP A 211 11.95 -10.29 -14.74
C ASP A 211 10.61 -9.73 -14.19
N ASN A 212 10.00 -10.43 -13.23
CA ASN A 212 8.71 -10.05 -12.60
C ASN A 212 8.77 -10.31 -11.08
N ASP A 213 9.98 -10.47 -10.54
CA ASP A 213 10.35 -10.88 -9.16
C ASP A 213 11.87 -10.66 -9.03
N ASP A 214 12.30 -9.39 -9.15
CA ASP A 214 13.70 -8.96 -9.40
C ASP A 214 14.68 -9.39 -8.28
N ASP A 215 14.20 -9.55 -7.05
CA ASP A 215 14.96 -10.09 -5.91
C ASP A 215 14.68 -11.58 -5.58
N ASN A 216 13.74 -12.18 -6.30
CA ASN A 216 13.25 -13.56 -6.17
C ASN A 216 12.75 -13.93 -4.75
N ASP A 217 12.20 -12.98 -3.99
CA ASP A 217 11.62 -13.20 -2.66
C ASP A 217 10.22 -13.84 -2.71
N GLY A 218 9.56 -13.74 -3.87
CA GLY A 218 8.25 -14.29 -4.17
C GLY A 218 7.09 -13.30 -4.05
N ILE A 219 7.36 -12.01 -3.90
CA ILE A 219 6.45 -10.88 -4.16
C ILE A 219 6.76 -10.38 -5.58
N PRO A 220 5.76 -10.30 -6.48
CA PRO A 220 6.03 -9.73 -7.80
C PRO A 220 6.25 -8.23 -7.71
N ASP A 221 7.13 -7.67 -8.54
CA ASP A 221 7.55 -6.26 -8.52
C ASP A 221 6.37 -5.28 -8.55
N ASP A 222 5.27 -5.63 -9.26
CA ASP A 222 4.03 -4.83 -9.29
C ASP A 222 3.34 -4.64 -7.92
N LYS A 223 3.90 -5.26 -6.87
CA LYS A 223 3.40 -5.31 -5.48
C LYS A 223 4.54 -5.33 -4.47
N ASP A 224 5.78 -5.23 -4.93
CA ASP A 224 6.88 -4.95 -4.05
C ASP A 224 7.03 -3.43 -3.91
N ASN A 225 7.71 -3.00 -2.86
CA ASN A 225 7.99 -1.59 -2.59
C ASN A 225 9.51 -1.33 -2.61
N ASP A 226 10.30 -2.33 -2.99
CA ASP A 226 11.76 -2.46 -2.99
C ASP A 226 12.07 -3.72 -3.83
N ASP A 227 11.74 -3.66 -5.12
CA ASP A 227 11.67 -4.83 -6.03
C ASP A 227 13.02 -5.53 -6.23
N ASP A 228 14.13 -4.80 -6.15
CA ASP A 228 15.50 -5.33 -6.20
C ASP A 228 16.14 -5.59 -4.80
N ASN A 229 15.45 -5.18 -3.73
CA ASN A 229 15.84 -5.30 -2.32
C ASN A 229 17.22 -4.67 -1.99
N ASP A 230 17.60 -3.62 -2.71
CA ASP A 230 18.83 -2.85 -2.47
C ASP A 230 18.73 -2.00 -1.18
N GLY A 231 17.51 -1.82 -0.67
CA GLY A 231 17.17 -1.12 0.56
C GLY A 231 16.91 0.38 0.38
N ILE A 232 16.77 0.82 -0.87
CA ILE A 232 16.02 2.00 -1.30
C ILE A 232 14.56 1.52 -1.40
N SER A 233 13.76 1.98 -2.34
CA SER A 233 12.34 1.66 -2.42
C SER A 233 11.93 2.28 -3.74
N ASP A 234 11.13 1.62 -4.54
CA ASP A 234 10.96 1.98 -5.95
C ASP A 234 10.57 3.46 -6.15
N ILE A 235 9.75 4.03 -5.24
CA ILE A 235 9.34 5.45 -5.25
C ILE A 235 10.47 6.46 -4.97
N ASN A 236 11.60 6.00 -4.44
CA ASN A 236 12.83 6.76 -4.21
C ASN A 236 13.87 6.51 -5.31
N GLU A 237 13.52 5.72 -6.34
CA GLU A 237 14.38 5.30 -7.45
C GLU A 237 13.88 5.79 -8.80
N LEU A 238 12.63 6.24 -8.87
CA LEU A 238 12.12 7.04 -9.99
C LEU A 238 13.05 8.24 -10.26
N ASP A 239 13.49 8.35 -11.51
CA ASP A 239 14.39 9.36 -12.06
C ASP A 239 14.00 9.56 -13.54
N ALA A 240 12.93 10.31 -13.78
CA ALA A 240 12.24 10.40 -15.06
C ALA A 240 13.12 11.01 -16.17
N ASP A 241 14.03 11.92 -15.81
CA ASP A 241 14.98 12.53 -16.74
C ASP A 241 16.35 11.83 -16.82
N GLY A 242 16.64 10.94 -15.86
CA GLY A 242 17.89 10.19 -15.77
C GLY A 242 19.09 11.07 -15.41
N ASP A 243 18.91 12.13 -14.62
CA ASP A 243 19.98 13.04 -14.21
C ASP A 243 20.71 12.60 -12.91
N GLY A 244 20.23 11.52 -12.28
CA GLY A 244 20.76 10.93 -11.06
C GLY A 244 20.23 11.57 -9.77
N ILE A 245 19.24 12.45 -9.86
CA ILE A 245 18.45 12.95 -8.73
C ILE A 245 17.08 12.28 -8.78
N PRO A 246 16.69 11.50 -7.75
CA PRO A 246 15.36 10.91 -7.75
C PRO A 246 14.28 11.97 -7.79
N ASP A 247 13.18 11.69 -8.52
CA ASP A 247 12.05 12.59 -8.78
C ASP A 247 11.55 13.28 -7.50
N ASN A 248 11.41 12.53 -6.40
CA ASN A 248 11.01 13.10 -5.10
C ASN A 248 11.98 14.12 -4.46
N ARG A 249 13.12 14.37 -5.10
CA ARG A 249 14.15 15.36 -4.75
C ARG A 249 14.51 16.29 -5.90
N ASP A 250 14.03 16.07 -7.11
CA ASP A 250 14.14 17.05 -8.18
C ASP A 250 13.07 18.15 -8.02
N ASN A 251 13.10 19.15 -8.89
CA ASN A 251 12.14 20.25 -8.94
C ASN A 251 11.69 20.51 -10.40
N ASP A 252 12.01 19.60 -11.33
CA ASP A 252 11.80 19.63 -12.79
C ASP A 252 12.08 18.22 -13.35
N ASP A 253 11.29 17.22 -12.92
CA ASP A 253 11.53 15.77 -13.10
C ASP A 253 11.69 15.34 -14.57
N ASP A 254 11.15 16.10 -15.54
CA ASP A 254 11.28 15.82 -16.99
C ASP A 254 12.17 16.82 -17.78
N ILE A 255 12.74 17.82 -17.09
CA ILE A 255 13.54 18.93 -17.63
C ILE A 255 12.84 19.70 -18.79
N ASP A 256 11.52 19.81 -18.80
CA ASP A 256 10.83 20.66 -19.77
C ASP A 256 10.96 22.16 -19.45
N GLY A 257 11.31 22.48 -18.21
CA GLY A 257 11.52 23.81 -17.67
C GLY A 257 10.28 24.43 -17.00
N ILE A 258 9.26 23.63 -16.72
CA ILE A 258 8.16 23.90 -15.80
C ILE A 258 8.49 23.15 -14.50
N PRO A 259 8.57 23.83 -13.35
CA PRO A 259 8.81 23.10 -12.10
C PRO A 259 7.61 22.23 -11.72
N ASP A 260 7.84 21.06 -11.11
CA ASP A 260 6.81 20.04 -10.79
C ASP A 260 5.61 20.64 -10.04
N ASP A 261 5.86 21.59 -9.12
CA ASP A 261 4.80 22.32 -8.39
C ASP A 261 3.83 23.13 -9.28
N LYS A 262 4.06 23.15 -10.59
CA LYS A 262 3.29 23.83 -11.65
C LYS A 262 3.18 23.00 -12.92
N ASP A 263 3.73 21.79 -12.94
CA ASP A 263 3.44 20.87 -14.02
C ASP A 263 2.14 20.11 -13.70
N ASN A 264 1.59 19.46 -14.70
CA ASN A 264 0.37 18.66 -14.61
C ASN A 264 0.64 17.20 -15.01
N ASP A 265 1.90 16.87 -15.26
CA ASP A 265 2.48 15.63 -15.82
C ASP A 265 4.00 15.77 -15.59
N ASP A 266 4.42 15.83 -14.32
CA ASP A 266 5.78 16.22 -13.89
C ASP A 266 6.88 15.27 -14.41
N ASP A 267 6.58 13.99 -14.56
CA ASP A 267 7.46 12.97 -15.15
C ASP A 267 7.28 12.77 -16.69
N ASN A 268 6.26 13.41 -17.28
CA ASN A 268 5.89 13.35 -18.69
C ASN A 268 5.65 11.92 -19.23
N ASP A 269 5.19 11.01 -18.38
CA ASP A 269 4.83 9.64 -18.77
C ASP A 269 3.52 9.62 -19.61
N GLY A 270 2.78 10.72 -19.59
CA GLY A 270 1.56 10.95 -20.34
C GLY A 270 0.28 10.52 -19.62
N ILE A 271 0.38 10.23 -18.34
CA ILE A 271 -0.67 10.30 -17.33
C ILE A 271 -0.69 11.77 -16.88
N SER A 272 -0.94 12.10 -15.64
CA SER A 272 -1.07 13.48 -15.18
C SER A 272 -1.20 13.34 -13.68
N ASP A 273 -0.51 14.16 -12.91
CA ASP A 273 -0.26 13.90 -11.50
C ASP A 273 -1.56 13.62 -10.70
N ILE A 274 -2.65 14.30 -11.04
CA ILE A 274 -3.99 14.09 -10.43
C ILE A 274 -4.61 12.70 -10.66
N ASN A 275 -4.18 12.00 -11.70
CA ASN A 275 -4.60 10.64 -12.03
C ASN A 275 -3.58 9.60 -11.53
N GLU A 276 -2.55 10.03 -10.83
CA GLU A 276 -1.46 9.21 -10.26
C GLU A 276 -1.50 9.18 -8.73
N LEU A 277 -2.33 10.02 -8.12
CA LEU A 277 -2.69 9.92 -6.71
C LEU A 277 -3.25 8.51 -6.42
N ASP A 278 -2.70 7.90 -5.37
CA ASP A 278 -3.00 6.56 -4.83
C ASP A 278 -2.74 6.64 -3.31
N ALA A 279 -3.68 7.24 -2.59
CA ALA A 279 -3.49 7.68 -1.20
C ALA A 279 -3.19 6.52 -0.23
N ASP A 280 -3.73 5.34 -0.50
CA ASP A 280 -3.48 4.12 0.27
C ASP A 280 -2.36 3.23 -0.27
N GLY A 281 -1.88 3.49 -1.49
CA GLY A 281 -0.82 2.76 -2.16
C GLY A 281 -1.21 1.33 -2.56
N ASP A 282 -2.49 1.08 -2.87
CA ASP A 282 -2.99 -0.24 -3.26
C ASP A 282 -2.88 -0.55 -4.77
N GLY A 283 -2.48 0.46 -5.56
CA GLY A 283 -2.27 0.40 -7.00
C GLY A 283 -3.51 0.72 -7.82
N VAL A 284 -4.57 1.23 -7.19
CA VAL A 284 -5.74 1.82 -7.85
C VAL A 284 -5.68 3.34 -7.67
N PRO A 285 -5.63 4.14 -8.75
CA PRO A 285 -5.63 5.59 -8.60
C PRO A 285 -6.91 6.08 -7.94
N ASP A 286 -6.81 7.09 -7.07
CA ASP A 286 -7.89 7.67 -6.25
C ASP A 286 -9.13 8.00 -7.11
N ASN A 287 -8.93 8.58 -8.29
CA ASN A 287 -10.02 8.90 -9.23
C ASN A 287 -10.85 7.68 -9.74
N LEU A 288 -10.38 6.45 -9.48
CA LEU A 288 -11.00 5.18 -9.81
C LEU A 288 -11.26 4.30 -8.57
N ASP A 289 -10.76 4.67 -7.40
CA ASP A 289 -11.14 4.06 -6.13
C ASP A 289 -12.47 4.65 -5.61
N ASN A 290 -13.01 4.08 -4.54
CA ASN A 290 -14.23 4.54 -3.87
C ASN A 290 -14.03 4.58 -2.34
N ASP A 291 -12.77 4.50 -1.89
CA ASP A 291 -12.27 4.41 -0.51
C ASP A 291 -10.76 4.71 -0.57
N ASP A 292 -10.40 5.94 -0.96
CA ASP A 292 -9.04 6.35 -1.38
C ASP A 292 -7.97 6.10 -0.29
N ASP A 293 -8.31 6.23 0.99
CA ASP A 293 -7.41 5.93 2.12
C ASP A 293 -7.59 4.52 2.74
N ASN A 294 -8.52 3.73 2.21
CA ASN A 294 -8.90 2.39 2.66
C ASN A 294 -9.28 2.30 4.17
N ASP A 295 -9.79 3.38 4.79
CA ASP A 295 -10.23 3.37 6.19
C ASP A 295 -11.60 2.69 6.41
N GLY A 296 -12.34 2.49 5.32
CA GLY A 296 -13.64 1.83 5.27
C GLY A 296 -14.83 2.77 5.27
N ILE A 297 -14.64 4.08 5.13
CA ILE A 297 -15.65 5.09 4.81
C ILE A 297 -15.51 5.41 3.32
N PRO A 298 -16.55 5.17 2.49
CA PRO A 298 -16.46 5.53 1.08
C PRO A 298 -16.33 7.04 0.89
N ASP A 299 -15.55 7.50 -0.09
CA ASP A 299 -15.22 8.92 -0.32
C ASP A 299 -16.47 9.81 -0.41
N ASP A 300 -17.57 9.29 -0.99
CA ASP A 300 -18.87 9.99 -1.06
C ASP A 300 -19.51 10.31 0.31
N LYS A 301 -18.91 9.83 1.40
CA LYS A 301 -19.30 10.02 2.81
C LYS A 301 -18.10 10.34 3.71
N ASP A 302 -16.88 10.37 3.18
CA ASP A 302 -15.74 10.90 3.90
C ASP A 302 -15.73 12.43 3.83
N ASN A 303 -14.97 13.09 4.70
CA ASN A 303 -14.72 14.53 4.64
C ASN A 303 -13.21 14.82 4.52
N ASP A 304 -12.41 13.79 4.28
CA ASP A 304 -10.94 13.74 4.22
C ASP A 304 -10.62 12.39 3.54
N ASP A 305 -11.04 12.24 2.28
CA ASP A 305 -11.04 10.96 1.53
C ASP A 305 -9.65 10.35 1.34
N ASP A 306 -8.61 11.18 1.27
CA ASP A 306 -7.20 10.77 1.20
C ASP A 306 -6.47 10.76 2.57
N ASN A 307 -7.14 11.22 3.63
CA ASN A 307 -6.64 11.33 5.01
C ASN A 307 -5.32 12.11 5.16
N ASP A 308 -5.06 13.07 4.28
CA ASP A 308 -3.88 13.93 4.35
C ASP A 308 -3.96 14.95 5.53
N GLY A 309 -5.16 15.08 6.11
CA GLY A 309 -5.48 15.92 7.26
C GLY A 309 -5.86 17.35 6.91
N ILE A 310 -6.10 17.61 5.63
CA ILE A 310 -6.91 18.68 5.09
C ILE A 310 -8.35 18.14 5.14
N SER A 311 -9.20 18.34 4.16
CA SER A 311 -10.60 17.93 4.18
C SER A 311 -11.11 18.35 2.83
N ASP A 312 -11.88 17.52 2.13
CA ASP A 312 -12.13 17.68 0.70
C ASP A 312 -12.70 19.08 0.35
N ILE A 313 -13.51 19.66 1.24
CA ILE A 313 -14.07 21.03 1.08
C ILE A 313 -13.01 22.15 1.08
N ASN A 314 -11.84 21.90 1.65
CA ASN A 314 -10.69 22.82 1.67
C ASN A 314 -9.69 22.53 0.55
N GLU A 315 -9.96 21.52 -0.28
CA GLU A 315 -9.12 21.05 -1.40
C GLU A 315 -9.76 21.28 -2.76
N LEU A 316 -11.02 21.73 -2.78
CA LEU A 316 -11.65 22.27 -3.98
C LEU A 316 -10.74 23.30 -4.66
N ASP A 317 -10.50 23.10 -5.95
CA ASP A 317 -9.74 23.97 -6.87
C ASP A 317 -10.50 23.98 -8.20
N ALA A 318 -11.49 24.88 -8.30
CA ALA A 318 -12.48 24.86 -9.38
C ALA A 318 -11.88 25.14 -10.76
N ASP A 319 -10.77 25.86 -10.85
CA ASP A 319 -10.07 26.16 -12.09
C ASP A 319 -8.81 25.33 -12.36
N GLY A 320 -8.37 24.55 -11.37
CA GLY A 320 -7.24 23.64 -11.45
C GLY A 320 -5.90 24.36 -11.58
N ASP A 321 -5.75 25.56 -10.98
CA ASP A 321 -4.50 26.32 -11.00
C ASP A 321 -3.54 26.03 -9.84
N GLY A 322 -3.92 25.09 -8.97
CA GLY A 322 -3.14 24.60 -7.83
C GLY A 322 -3.29 25.46 -6.58
N VAL A 323 -4.26 26.39 -6.54
CA VAL A 323 -4.61 27.17 -5.36
C VAL A 323 -6.01 26.77 -4.92
N PRO A 324 -6.20 26.23 -3.71
CA PRO A 324 -7.54 25.88 -3.24
C PRO A 324 -8.46 27.10 -3.21
N ASP A 325 -9.74 26.92 -3.54
CA ASP A 325 -10.78 27.95 -3.64
C ASP A 325 -10.87 28.79 -2.35
N ASN A 326 -10.62 28.18 -1.18
CA ASN A 326 -10.64 28.89 0.10
C ASN A 326 -9.48 29.91 0.28
N GLU A 327 -8.41 29.80 -0.53
CA GLU A 327 -7.24 30.68 -0.58
C GLU A 327 -7.18 31.52 -1.87
N ASP A 328 -7.96 31.16 -2.91
CA ASP A 328 -8.08 31.95 -4.13
C ASP A 328 -9.07 33.14 -3.99
N ASN A 329 -9.08 34.03 -4.97
CA ASN A 329 -9.93 35.23 -5.01
C ASN A 329 -10.66 35.38 -6.35
N ASP A 330 -10.59 34.35 -7.21
CA ASP A 330 -11.19 34.25 -8.54
C ASP A 330 -11.30 32.75 -8.91
N ASP A 331 -12.03 31.96 -8.10
CA ASP A 331 -11.98 30.47 -8.05
C ASP A 331 -12.21 29.77 -9.41
N ASP A 332 -12.96 30.39 -10.34
CA ASP A 332 -13.17 29.87 -11.72
C ASP A 332 -12.30 30.54 -12.81
N ASN A 333 -11.39 31.43 -12.39
CA ASN A 333 -10.53 32.30 -13.18
C ASN A 333 -11.24 33.06 -14.34
N ASP A 334 -12.54 33.38 -14.22
CA ASP A 334 -13.31 34.09 -15.26
C ASP A 334 -13.00 35.61 -15.32
N GLY A 335 -12.32 36.12 -14.29
CA GLY A 335 -11.93 37.52 -14.11
C GLY A 335 -12.92 38.36 -13.31
N ILE A 336 -13.89 37.74 -12.62
CA ILE A 336 -14.81 38.34 -11.67
C ILE A 336 -14.50 37.77 -10.26
N PRO A 337 -13.85 38.56 -9.39
CA PRO A 337 -13.50 38.06 -8.06
C PRO A 337 -14.72 37.63 -7.25
N ASP A 338 -14.62 36.50 -6.54
CA ASP A 338 -15.69 35.68 -5.91
C ASP A 338 -16.67 36.52 -5.11
N TYR A 339 -16.16 37.47 -4.32
CA TYR A 339 -16.99 38.41 -3.56
C TYR A 339 -17.95 39.30 -4.41
N LYS A 340 -17.88 39.20 -5.74
CA LYS A 340 -18.77 39.79 -6.74
C LYS A 340 -19.26 38.80 -7.79
N ASP A 341 -18.80 37.56 -7.80
CA ASP A 341 -19.50 36.50 -8.53
C ASP A 341 -20.75 36.07 -7.76
N ASN A 342 -21.60 35.24 -8.36
CA ASN A 342 -22.77 34.62 -7.71
C ASN A 342 -22.88 33.13 -8.12
N ASP A 343 -21.75 32.59 -8.59
CA ASP A 343 -21.46 31.22 -9.03
C ASP A 343 -19.91 31.21 -9.12
N ASP A 344 -19.22 31.36 -7.98
CA ASP A 344 -17.77 31.62 -7.92
C ASP A 344 -16.89 30.46 -8.37
N ASP A 345 -17.36 29.22 -8.21
CA ASP A 345 -16.75 27.99 -8.76
C ASP A 345 -17.32 27.60 -10.15
N ASN A 346 -18.38 28.29 -10.61
CA ASN A 346 -19.07 28.08 -11.88
C ASN A 346 -19.61 26.64 -12.07
N ASP A 347 -19.91 25.94 -10.98
CA ASP A 347 -20.44 24.57 -10.97
C ASP A 347 -21.91 24.52 -11.46
N GLY A 348 -22.56 25.67 -11.55
CA GLY A 348 -23.93 25.86 -12.03
C GLY A 348 -25.00 25.86 -10.93
N LEU A 349 -24.60 25.79 -9.66
CA LEU A 349 -25.33 26.28 -8.51
C LEU A 349 -25.11 27.80 -8.43
N MET A 350 -25.22 28.39 -7.26
CA MET A 350 -25.00 29.83 -7.06
C MET A 350 -24.56 29.90 -5.61
N ASP A 351 -23.58 30.71 -5.21
CA ASP A 351 -23.06 30.74 -3.82
C ASP A 351 -24.09 31.11 -2.73
N ILE A 352 -25.31 31.47 -3.11
CA ILE A 352 -26.45 31.54 -2.18
C ILE A 352 -27.07 30.17 -1.83
N ASN A 353 -26.76 29.13 -2.62
CA ASN A 353 -27.27 27.76 -2.55
C ASN A 353 -26.17 26.73 -2.25
N GLU A 354 -24.89 26.99 -2.54
CA GLU A 354 -23.74 26.12 -2.16
C GLU A 354 -23.51 25.99 -0.65
N LEU A 355 -24.30 26.68 0.16
CA LEU A 355 -24.25 26.47 1.60
C LEU A 355 -24.88 25.16 2.05
N ASP A 356 -25.59 24.40 1.19
CA ASP A 356 -26.17 23.04 1.38
C ASP A 356 -25.08 21.95 1.34
N VAL A 357 -24.20 21.95 2.34
CA VAL A 357 -22.98 21.12 2.40
C VAL A 357 -23.29 19.64 2.53
N ASN A 358 -24.45 19.27 3.10
CA ASN A 358 -24.84 17.87 3.29
C ASN A 358 -25.77 17.33 2.19
N GLY A 359 -26.18 18.16 1.23
CA GLY A 359 -26.98 17.77 0.07
C GLY A 359 -28.38 17.26 0.42
N ASP A 360 -28.93 17.67 1.57
CA ASP A 360 -30.26 17.28 2.03
C ASP A 360 -31.37 18.15 1.39
N GLY A 361 -31.00 19.17 0.62
CA GLY A 361 -31.93 20.08 -0.04
C GLY A 361 -32.32 21.30 0.81
N ILE A 362 -31.74 21.46 2.01
CA ILE A 362 -31.99 22.54 2.96
C ILE A 362 -30.69 23.34 3.20
N PRO A 363 -30.61 24.60 2.71
CA PRO A 363 -29.42 25.43 2.92
C PRO A 363 -29.14 25.76 4.40
N GLU A 364 -27.87 25.80 4.78
CA GLU A 364 -27.39 25.81 6.17
C GLU A 364 -27.73 27.08 6.92
N ASN A 365 -28.03 28.14 6.18
CA ASN A 365 -28.39 29.45 6.69
C ASN A 365 -29.88 29.76 6.55
N GLN A 366 -30.68 28.80 6.08
CA GLN A 366 -32.13 28.94 5.93
C GLN A 366 -32.79 28.88 7.30
N ASP A 367 -33.78 29.76 7.49
CA ASP A 367 -34.62 29.90 8.71
C ASP A 367 -36.01 30.31 8.19
N SER A 368 -36.74 29.32 7.71
CA SER A 368 -37.97 29.44 6.93
C SER A 368 -39.11 29.98 7.77
N ASP A 369 -39.16 29.61 9.05
CA ASP A 369 -40.21 30.01 9.98
C ASP A 369 -39.84 31.28 10.81
N ASN A 370 -38.55 31.67 10.79
CA ASN A 370 -37.95 32.82 11.48
C ASN A 370 -37.98 32.72 13.01
N ASP A 371 -37.92 31.52 13.57
CA ASP A 371 -37.87 31.29 15.01
C ASP A 371 -36.44 31.41 15.60
N GLY A 372 -35.43 31.35 14.73
CA GLY A 372 -34.01 31.48 15.05
C GLY A 372 -33.25 30.17 15.30
N ILE A 373 -33.86 29.03 15.01
CA ILE A 373 -33.23 27.77 14.66
C ILE A 373 -33.07 27.77 13.13
N PHE A 374 -32.03 27.14 12.60
CA PHE A 374 -31.85 27.02 11.15
C PHE A 374 -32.54 25.74 10.69
N ASP A 375 -33.12 25.73 9.49
CA ASP A 375 -33.89 24.61 8.93
C ASP A 375 -33.11 23.28 9.01
N LYS A 376 -31.78 23.30 8.80
CA LYS A 376 -30.88 22.13 8.95
C LYS A 376 -30.80 21.51 10.35
N ASP A 377 -31.27 22.23 11.37
CA ASP A 377 -31.33 21.79 12.77
C ASP A 377 -32.79 21.48 13.19
N GLU A 378 -33.72 21.53 12.24
CA GLU A 378 -35.14 21.21 12.40
C GLU A 378 -35.43 19.81 11.84
N LEU A 379 -36.63 19.27 12.14
CA LEU A 379 -37.04 17.95 11.67
C LEU A 379 -37.57 18.06 10.22
N ASP A 380 -37.20 17.09 9.40
CA ASP A 380 -37.69 16.83 8.05
C ASP A 380 -37.81 15.30 7.89
N VAL A 381 -38.96 14.75 8.27
CA VAL A 381 -39.18 13.30 8.41
C VAL A 381 -39.05 12.56 7.08
N ASP A 382 -39.53 13.12 5.99
CA ASP A 382 -39.50 12.50 4.66
C ASP A 382 -38.32 12.94 3.77
N ASN A 383 -37.53 13.91 4.23
CA ASN A 383 -36.37 14.50 3.56
C ASN A 383 -36.73 15.08 2.19
N ASP A 384 -37.90 15.71 2.06
CA ASP A 384 -38.33 16.36 0.82
C ASP A 384 -37.86 17.82 0.67
N GLY A 385 -37.18 18.35 1.71
CA GLY A 385 -36.63 19.70 1.76
C GLY A 385 -37.60 20.73 2.33
N VAL A 386 -38.68 20.29 2.98
CA VAL A 386 -39.63 21.13 3.71
C VAL A 386 -39.66 20.66 5.17
N ILE A 387 -39.23 21.53 6.09
CA ILE A 387 -39.29 21.23 7.53
C ILE A 387 -40.72 20.87 7.97
N ASP A 388 -40.85 19.91 8.89
CA ASP A 388 -42.13 19.35 9.37
C ASP A 388 -43.11 20.44 9.84
N ASP A 389 -42.60 21.49 10.50
CA ASP A 389 -43.39 22.63 11.00
C ASP A 389 -44.10 23.43 9.89
N LEU A 390 -43.64 23.28 8.64
CA LEU A 390 -44.20 23.91 7.45
C LEU A 390 -44.80 22.92 6.45
N ASP A 391 -44.58 21.62 6.64
CA ASP A 391 -45.20 20.57 5.86
C ASP A 391 -46.70 20.42 6.21
N GLN A 392 -47.47 19.77 5.33
CA GLN A 392 -48.85 19.38 5.57
C GLN A 392 -49.03 17.86 5.68
N ASP A 393 -48.01 17.09 5.28
CA ASP A 393 -47.94 15.64 5.12
C ASP A 393 -46.47 15.21 5.34
N ASN A 394 -45.96 15.36 6.58
CA ASN A 394 -44.53 15.32 6.91
C ASN A 394 -43.83 13.96 6.68
N ASP A 395 -44.59 12.88 6.55
CA ASP A 395 -44.08 11.55 6.19
C ASP A 395 -44.43 11.12 4.75
N ASN A 396 -45.15 11.99 4.02
CA ASN A 396 -45.62 11.80 2.65
C ASN A 396 -46.39 10.47 2.44
N ASP A 397 -47.07 9.94 3.46
CA ASP A 397 -47.85 8.71 3.38
C ASP A 397 -49.21 8.91 2.65
N GLY A 398 -49.61 10.17 2.49
CA GLY A 398 -50.82 10.62 1.80
C GLY A 398 -52.04 10.77 2.69
N ILE A 399 -51.86 10.73 4.01
CA ILE A 399 -52.75 11.28 5.02
C ILE A 399 -52.38 12.77 5.11
N PHE A 400 -52.34 13.43 6.24
CA PHE A 400 -52.10 14.88 6.36
C PHE A 400 -52.03 15.04 7.87
N ASP A 401 -50.97 15.63 8.43
CA ASP A 401 -50.70 15.66 9.88
C ASP A 401 -51.86 16.20 10.73
N SER A 402 -52.75 16.99 10.12
CA SER A 402 -54.02 17.38 10.75
C SER A 402 -54.99 16.23 11.10
N PHE A 403 -54.74 15.02 10.61
CA PHE A 403 -55.54 13.81 10.78
C PHE A 403 -54.76 12.64 11.41
N GLU A 404 -53.44 12.72 11.52
CA GLU A 404 -52.61 11.74 12.24
C GLU A 404 -52.73 11.88 13.77
N HIS A 405 -52.34 10.80 14.45
CA HIS A 405 -52.15 10.79 15.91
C HIS A 405 -50.68 11.05 16.23
N ASP A 406 -50.48 11.81 17.30
CA ASP A 406 -49.17 12.26 17.79
C ASP A 406 -49.35 12.43 19.30
N THR A 407 -49.01 11.35 19.99
CA THR A 407 -49.30 11.10 21.39
C THR A 407 -48.50 12.07 22.25
N ASP A 408 -47.20 12.17 22.03
CA ASP A 408 -46.28 12.95 22.85
C ASP A 408 -46.07 14.42 22.38
N LYS A 409 -46.36 14.73 21.11
CA LYS A 409 -46.25 16.06 20.46
C LYS A 409 -44.83 16.49 20.18
N ASP A 410 -43.96 15.56 19.83
CA ASP A 410 -42.63 15.88 19.35
C ASP A 410 -42.57 16.21 17.85
N GLY A 411 -43.65 15.92 17.11
CA GLY A 411 -43.78 16.22 15.68
C GLY A 411 -43.74 14.99 14.78
N VAL A 412 -43.45 13.80 15.32
CA VAL A 412 -43.48 12.52 14.60
C VAL A 412 -44.83 11.84 14.82
N PRO A 413 -45.56 11.43 13.76
CA PRO A 413 -46.77 10.63 13.90
C PRO A 413 -46.53 9.25 14.53
N ASP A 414 -47.46 8.79 15.39
CA ASP A 414 -47.37 7.52 16.14
C ASP A 414 -47.16 6.28 15.23
N ASP A 415 -47.57 6.31 13.95
CA ASP A 415 -47.39 5.19 13.04
C ASP A 415 -45.98 5.02 12.48
N ILE A 416 -45.12 6.03 12.69
CA ILE A 416 -43.70 6.02 12.35
C ILE A 416 -42.78 6.40 13.52
N ASP A 417 -43.32 6.83 14.65
CA ASP A 417 -42.58 6.98 15.90
C ASP A 417 -42.17 5.59 16.43
N ASP A 418 -41.01 5.53 17.08
CA ASP A 418 -40.45 4.31 17.69
C ASP A 418 -40.67 4.29 19.23
N ASP A 419 -41.17 5.40 19.81
CA ASP A 419 -41.45 5.63 21.24
C ASP A 419 -42.61 6.64 21.38
N ASP A 420 -43.84 6.21 21.07
CA ASP A 420 -45.07 7.04 20.89
C ASP A 420 -45.35 8.02 22.05
N ASP A 421 -44.97 7.66 23.28
CA ASP A 421 -45.18 8.49 24.47
C ASP A 421 -43.89 9.14 25.02
N ASN A 422 -42.77 8.85 24.38
CA ASN A 422 -41.42 9.33 24.66
C ASN A 422 -40.98 9.11 26.12
N ASP A 423 -41.42 8.00 26.75
CA ASP A 423 -40.99 7.63 28.10
C ASP A 423 -39.58 7.02 28.17
N GLY A 424 -39.02 6.70 27.00
CA GLY A 424 -37.69 6.13 26.82
C GLY A 424 -37.68 4.60 26.73
N ILE A 425 -38.84 3.98 26.49
CA ILE A 425 -39.01 2.56 26.19
C ILE A 425 -39.60 2.46 24.78
N PRO A 426 -38.87 1.93 23.79
CA PRO A 426 -39.42 1.83 22.44
C PRO A 426 -40.67 0.95 22.38
N ASP A 427 -41.65 1.25 21.53
CA ASP A 427 -42.99 0.62 21.52
C ASP A 427 -42.92 -0.90 21.40
N ASN A 428 -41.96 -1.41 20.62
CA ASN A 428 -41.72 -2.85 20.49
C ASN A 428 -41.33 -3.57 21.81
N GLN A 429 -41.03 -2.79 22.86
CA GLN A 429 -40.64 -3.18 24.20
C GLN A 429 -41.49 -2.53 25.28
N ASP A 430 -42.39 -1.60 24.93
CA ASP A 430 -43.44 -1.14 25.81
C ASP A 430 -44.61 -2.14 25.80
N ASP A 431 -45.31 -2.24 26.91
CA ASP A 431 -46.56 -3.01 27.02
C ASP A 431 -47.79 -2.06 27.03
N ASP A 432 -47.58 -0.74 26.95
CA ASP A 432 -48.55 0.39 26.96
C ASP A 432 -47.93 1.56 26.17
N ASP A 433 -47.77 1.39 24.84
CA ASP A 433 -47.01 2.28 23.94
C ASP A 433 -47.50 3.74 23.93
N ASP A 434 -48.81 3.97 23.97
CA ASP A 434 -49.39 5.33 24.08
C ASP A 434 -49.55 5.84 25.53
N ASN A 435 -49.23 4.98 26.50
CA ASN A 435 -49.34 5.18 27.96
C ASN A 435 -50.72 5.69 28.42
N ASP A 436 -51.81 5.33 27.71
CA ASP A 436 -53.19 5.68 28.06
C ASP A 436 -53.70 4.91 29.30
N GLY A 437 -52.96 3.84 29.68
CA GLY A 437 -53.24 2.98 30.81
C GLY A 437 -54.04 1.71 30.45
N ILE A 438 -54.15 1.38 29.18
CA ILE A 438 -54.56 0.11 28.60
C ILE A 438 -53.29 -0.52 28.01
N LEU A 439 -53.07 -1.81 28.25
CA LEU A 439 -51.91 -2.46 27.67
C LEU A 439 -52.22 -2.77 26.20
N ASP A 440 -51.30 -2.63 25.25
CA ASP A 440 -51.56 -2.89 23.81
C ASP A 440 -52.07 -4.32 23.54
N ILE A 441 -51.75 -5.30 24.42
CA ILE A 441 -52.35 -6.65 24.35
C ILE A 441 -53.88 -6.67 24.59
N ASP A 442 -54.40 -5.67 25.30
CA ASP A 442 -55.80 -5.46 25.63
C ASP A 442 -56.46 -4.43 24.66
N GLU A 443 -55.72 -3.90 23.68
CA GLU A 443 -56.17 -2.92 22.68
C GLU A 443 -56.64 -3.54 21.35
N SER A 444 -57.26 -4.72 21.44
CA SER A 444 -57.84 -5.33 20.24
C SER A 444 -59.00 -4.47 19.72
N ASP A 445 -58.87 -3.97 18.49
CA ASP A 445 -59.93 -3.37 17.68
C ASP A 445 -60.07 -4.26 16.43
N GLN A 446 -61.13 -5.08 16.37
CA GLN A 446 -61.26 -6.12 15.36
C GLN A 446 -61.70 -5.60 13.98
N ASP A 447 -62.38 -4.46 13.93
CA ASP A 447 -62.83 -3.85 12.69
C ASP A 447 -62.07 -2.56 12.30
N ASP A 448 -61.06 -2.20 13.12
CA ASP A 448 -60.17 -1.06 12.96
C ASP A 448 -60.96 0.27 12.88
N ASP A 449 -62.04 0.41 13.64
CA ASP A 449 -62.91 1.59 13.63
C ASP A 449 -62.55 2.69 14.65
N GLY A 450 -61.54 2.40 15.49
CA GLY A 450 -61.04 3.26 16.56
C GLY A 450 -61.75 3.06 17.90
N ILE A 451 -62.59 2.02 18.04
CA ILE A 451 -63.22 1.63 19.29
C ILE A 451 -62.74 0.23 19.67
N LEU A 452 -61.97 0.12 20.75
CA LEU A 452 -61.52 -1.18 21.27
C LEU A 452 -62.68 -2.17 21.43
N ASP A 453 -62.49 -3.44 21.04
CA ASP A 453 -63.46 -4.54 21.11
C ASP A 453 -64.21 -4.57 22.45
N ASP A 454 -63.52 -4.33 23.56
CA ASP A 454 -64.07 -4.35 24.92
C ASP A 454 -65.10 -3.25 25.21
N LEU A 455 -65.09 -2.21 24.38
CA LEU A 455 -65.93 -1.02 24.41
C LEU A 455 -66.80 -0.89 23.16
N ASP A 456 -66.50 -1.66 22.11
CA ASP A 456 -67.27 -1.68 20.88
C ASP A 456 -68.57 -2.47 21.03
N THR A 457 -69.63 -1.89 20.46
CA THR A 457 -70.97 -2.44 20.39
C THR A 457 -71.24 -3.21 19.10
N ASP A 458 -70.34 -3.18 18.11
CA ASP A 458 -70.42 -3.87 16.83
C ASP A 458 -69.00 -4.36 16.45
N LYS A 459 -68.43 -5.27 17.25
CA LYS A 459 -66.99 -5.62 17.23
C LYS A 459 -66.47 -6.12 15.88
N ASP A 460 -67.36 -6.55 15.00
CA ASP A 460 -66.98 -7.06 13.68
C ASP A 460 -67.32 -6.09 12.54
N GLY A 461 -67.77 -4.88 12.87
CA GLY A 461 -68.08 -3.78 11.96
C GLY A 461 -69.18 -4.11 10.96
N ASN A 462 -70.01 -5.11 11.24
CA ASN A 462 -70.97 -5.61 10.25
C ASN A 462 -72.25 -4.76 10.16
N SER A 463 -72.31 -3.68 10.94
CA SER A 463 -73.44 -2.75 11.08
C SER A 463 -74.65 -3.36 11.79
N VAL A 464 -74.47 -4.47 12.48
CA VAL A 464 -75.45 -5.08 13.39
C VAL A 464 -74.80 -5.12 14.76
N PRO A 465 -75.28 -4.31 15.72
CA PRO A 465 -74.69 -4.32 17.05
C PRO A 465 -74.70 -5.74 17.65
N ASP A 466 -73.61 -6.11 18.33
CA ASP A 466 -73.38 -7.42 18.99
C ASP A 466 -74.60 -7.91 19.79
N PHE A 467 -75.31 -6.99 20.47
CA PHE A 467 -76.49 -7.34 21.26
C PHE A 467 -77.67 -7.80 20.39
N MET A 468 -77.78 -7.30 19.16
CA MET A 468 -78.77 -7.74 18.17
C MET A 468 -78.36 -9.04 17.46
N GLU A 469 -77.16 -9.56 17.72
CA GLU A 469 -76.67 -10.82 17.14
C GLU A 469 -76.98 -12.05 18.02
N LYS A 470 -77.63 -11.86 19.17
CA LYS A 470 -78.06 -12.97 20.04
C LYS A 470 -78.92 -13.95 19.22
N ASP A 471 -78.54 -15.22 19.26
CA ASP A 471 -79.15 -16.34 18.53
C ASP A 471 -79.30 -17.50 19.53
N THR A 472 -80.42 -17.51 20.26
CA THR A 472 -80.68 -18.33 21.45
C THR A 472 -80.73 -19.81 21.11
N ASP A 473 -81.30 -20.18 19.98
CA ASP A 473 -81.39 -21.57 19.54
C ASP A 473 -80.24 -22.01 18.59
N GLY A 474 -79.48 -21.05 18.06
CA GLY A 474 -78.32 -21.27 17.19
C GLY A 474 -78.69 -21.55 15.73
N ASP A 475 -79.86 -21.15 15.25
CA ASP A 475 -80.32 -21.37 13.88
C ASP A 475 -79.84 -20.33 12.86
N LYS A 476 -79.17 -19.28 13.34
CA LYS A 476 -78.59 -18.15 12.61
C LYS A 476 -79.59 -17.08 12.19
N ILE A 477 -80.77 -17.08 12.78
CA ILE A 477 -81.69 -15.95 12.79
C ILE A 477 -81.51 -15.31 14.17
N PRO A 478 -81.10 -14.04 14.25
CA PRO A 478 -81.00 -13.39 15.56
C PRO A 478 -82.39 -13.29 16.20
N ASP A 479 -82.47 -13.43 17.53
CA ASP A 479 -83.68 -13.46 18.35
C ASP A 479 -84.63 -12.29 17.99
N VAL A 480 -84.08 -11.07 17.83
CA VAL A 480 -84.85 -9.88 17.42
C VAL A 480 -85.59 -10.00 16.07
N LEU A 481 -85.25 -10.98 15.25
CA LEU A 481 -85.84 -11.30 13.95
C LEU A 481 -86.45 -12.71 13.88
N ASP A 482 -86.30 -13.53 14.93
CA ASP A 482 -86.95 -14.83 15.03
C ASP A 482 -88.40 -14.64 15.57
N ASP A 483 -89.28 -15.58 15.26
CA ASP A 483 -90.67 -15.63 15.74
C ASP A 483 -90.84 -16.74 16.82
N ASP A 484 -89.76 -17.45 17.19
CA ASP A 484 -89.68 -18.64 18.07
C ASP A 484 -88.22 -18.79 18.59
N ASP A 485 -87.76 -17.86 19.44
CA ASP A 485 -86.35 -17.62 19.83
C ASP A 485 -85.63 -18.84 20.42
N ASP A 486 -86.33 -19.70 21.18
CA ASP A 486 -85.78 -20.94 21.72
C ASP A 486 -86.13 -22.20 20.88
N ASN A 487 -86.90 -21.98 19.80
CA ASN A 487 -87.42 -22.97 18.86
C ASN A 487 -88.17 -24.14 19.53
N ASP A 488 -88.87 -23.89 20.65
CA ASP A 488 -89.69 -24.90 21.34
C ASP A 488 -91.03 -25.19 20.63
N GLY A 489 -91.41 -24.33 19.67
CA GLY A 489 -92.61 -24.43 18.86
C GLY A 489 -93.78 -23.59 19.36
N ILE A 490 -93.57 -22.71 20.33
CA ILE A 490 -94.49 -21.68 20.79
C ILE A 490 -93.91 -20.33 20.35
N PRO A 491 -94.60 -19.60 19.44
CA PRO A 491 -94.08 -18.31 19.02
C PRO A 491 -93.99 -17.31 20.18
N ASP A 492 -92.94 -16.51 20.26
CA ASP A 492 -92.53 -15.67 21.41
C ASP A 492 -93.70 -14.87 21.98
N LYS A 493 -94.52 -14.28 21.08
CA LYS A 493 -95.76 -13.56 21.43
C LYS A 493 -96.73 -14.33 22.35
N PHE A 494 -96.63 -15.65 22.37
CA PHE A 494 -97.45 -16.56 23.15
C PHE A 494 -96.62 -17.44 24.10
N ASP A 495 -95.30 -17.34 24.06
CA ASP A 495 -94.42 -17.92 25.05
C ASP A 495 -94.46 -17.05 26.32
N PRO A 496 -94.42 -17.65 27.52
CA PRO A 496 -94.19 -16.91 28.76
C PRO A 496 -92.72 -16.78 29.18
N ASP A 497 -91.78 -17.38 28.43
CA ASP A 497 -90.33 -17.42 28.66
C ASP A 497 -89.65 -17.69 27.29
N ASP A 498 -89.70 -16.69 26.40
CA ASP A 498 -89.35 -16.82 24.97
C ASP A 498 -87.90 -17.22 24.70
N ASP A 499 -86.96 -16.79 25.55
CA ASP A 499 -85.55 -17.21 25.45
C ASP A 499 -85.16 -18.39 26.37
N ASN A 500 -86.13 -18.88 27.18
CA ASN A 500 -85.99 -20.02 28.10
C ASN A 500 -84.83 -19.88 29.11
N ASP A 501 -84.45 -18.65 29.46
CA ASP A 501 -83.40 -18.40 30.46
C ASP A 501 -83.86 -18.71 31.90
N GLY A 502 -85.16 -18.91 32.08
CA GLY A 502 -85.82 -19.24 33.34
C GLY A 502 -86.38 -18.04 34.11
N ILE A 503 -86.38 -16.86 33.51
CA ILE A 503 -87.11 -15.65 33.89
C ILE A 503 -88.25 -15.51 32.88
N SER A 504 -89.49 -15.44 33.36
CA SER A 504 -90.60 -15.21 32.43
C SER A 504 -90.56 -13.78 31.88
N ASP A 505 -90.99 -13.52 30.65
CA ASP A 505 -91.10 -12.17 30.08
C ASP A 505 -92.11 -11.25 30.83
N GLU A 506 -92.93 -11.77 31.75
CA GLU A 506 -93.68 -10.94 32.73
C GLU A 506 -92.81 -10.40 33.89
N GLU A 507 -91.67 -11.02 34.14
CA GLU A 507 -90.69 -10.71 35.20
C GLU A 507 -89.44 -9.98 34.66
N GLU A 508 -89.24 -9.97 33.35
CA GLU A 508 -88.27 -9.12 32.67
C GLU A 508 -88.60 -7.63 32.82
N ILE A 509 -87.56 -6.83 32.95
CA ILE A 509 -87.68 -5.38 33.14
C ILE A 509 -87.18 -4.72 31.87
N ASP A 510 -88.01 -3.87 31.30
CA ASP A 510 -87.71 -2.95 30.21
C ASP A 510 -88.08 -1.55 30.76
N THR A 511 -87.06 -0.84 31.23
CA THR A 511 -87.18 0.37 32.05
C THR A 511 -87.58 1.59 31.20
N ASP A 512 -87.08 1.67 29.98
CA ASP A 512 -87.32 2.78 29.06
C ASP A 512 -88.53 2.53 28.11
N GLY A 513 -88.91 1.27 27.92
CA GLY A 513 -90.03 0.82 27.12
C GLY A 513 -89.73 0.76 25.62
N ASP A 514 -88.45 0.66 25.22
CA ASP A 514 -88.04 0.63 23.81
C ASP A 514 -88.20 -0.76 23.15
N GLY A 515 -88.38 -1.79 23.97
CA GLY A 515 -88.57 -3.18 23.57
C GLY A 515 -87.33 -4.07 23.73
N ILE A 516 -86.24 -3.55 24.29
CA ILE A 516 -85.05 -4.29 24.72
C ILE A 516 -85.11 -4.42 26.26
N ILE A 517 -84.78 -5.59 26.81
CA ILE A 517 -84.81 -5.79 28.27
C ILE A 517 -83.55 -5.21 28.94
N ASP A 518 -83.69 -4.65 30.13
CA ASP A 518 -82.63 -3.96 30.90
C ASP A 518 -81.31 -4.75 31.03
N ASP A 519 -81.38 -6.09 31.03
CA ASP A 519 -80.21 -6.94 31.21
C ASP A 519 -79.31 -7.02 29.95
N ILE A 520 -79.84 -6.61 28.78
CA ILE A 520 -79.12 -6.53 27.50
C ILE A 520 -79.22 -5.15 26.82
N ASP A 521 -80.04 -4.24 27.34
CA ASP A 521 -80.15 -2.87 26.85
C ASP A 521 -78.87 -2.08 27.16
N THR A 522 -78.44 -1.31 26.15
CA THR A 522 -77.24 -0.48 26.21
C THR A 522 -77.53 0.96 26.63
N ASP A 523 -78.79 1.40 26.71
CA ASP A 523 -79.23 2.72 27.21
C ASP A 523 -80.51 2.55 28.05
N VAL A 524 -80.40 1.89 29.21
CA VAL A 524 -81.54 1.45 30.05
C VAL A 524 -82.48 2.60 30.48
N ASP A 525 -82.06 3.87 30.37
CA ASP A 525 -82.87 5.03 30.72
C ASP A 525 -83.28 5.96 29.56
N ASP A 526 -83.01 5.59 28.30
CA ASP A 526 -83.29 6.36 27.05
C ASP A 526 -82.89 7.83 27.20
N ASP A 527 -81.75 8.08 27.86
CA ASP A 527 -81.22 9.43 28.03
C ASP A 527 -80.36 9.87 26.84
N GLY A 528 -80.11 8.94 25.91
CA GLY A 528 -79.33 9.12 24.70
C GLY A 528 -77.83 8.96 24.94
N ILE A 529 -77.43 8.46 26.11
CA ILE A 529 -76.05 8.12 26.47
C ILE A 529 -76.05 6.67 26.90
N ALA A 530 -75.41 5.82 26.10
CA ALA A 530 -75.31 4.41 26.45
C ALA A 530 -74.66 4.21 27.84
N ASP A 531 -75.17 3.26 28.61
CA ASP A 531 -74.77 2.95 29.99
C ASP A 531 -73.27 2.61 30.13
N TYR A 532 -72.65 2.09 29.06
CA TYR A 532 -71.21 1.87 29.03
C TYR A 532 -70.41 3.17 29.00
N ILE A 533 -70.91 4.24 28.37
CA ILE A 533 -70.29 5.58 28.40
C ILE A 533 -70.30 6.12 29.84
N LEU A 534 -71.37 5.89 30.60
CA LEU A 534 -71.43 6.26 32.02
C LEU A 534 -70.47 5.42 32.89
N LYS A 535 -70.29 4.12 32.57
CA LYS A 535 -69.22 3.28 33.18
C LYS A 535 -67.83 3.78 32.81
N TRP A 536 -67.60 4.17 31.56
CA TRP A 536 -66.34 4.70 31.04
C TRP A 536 -65.96 6.00 31.77
N ILE A 537 -66.87 6.98 31.81
CA ILE A 537 -66.69 8.22 32.60
C ILE A 537 -66.41 7.92 34.08
N SER A 538 -67.07 6.89 34.65
CA SER A 538 -66.86 6.48 36.04
C SER A 538 -65.54 5.73 36.29
N LYS A 539 -64.98 5.02 35.29
CA LYS A 539 -63.77 4.19 35.39
C LYS A 539 -62.52 5.03 35.10
N TYR A 540 -62.54 5.84 34.04
CA TYR A 540 -61.40 6.61 33.54
C TYR A 540 -61.26 8.02 34.13
N LYS A 541 -62.19 8.44 35.00
CA LYS A 541 -62.04 9.63 35.86
C LYS A 541 -61.71 10.93 35.14
N ILE A 542 -62.07 11.05 33.86
CA ILE A 542 -61.92 12.28 33.11
C ILE A 542 -62.93 13.29 33.66
N LEU A 543 -62.43 14.25 34.44
CA LEU A 543 -63.21 15.44 34.75
C LEU A 543 -63.31 16.22 33.44
N PRO A 544 -64.53 16.54 32.94
CA PRO A 544 -64.64 17.36 31.74
C PRO A 544 -63.96 18.70 32.02
N GLN A 545 -62.93 19.01 31.22
CA GLN A 545 -62.35 20.35 31.16
C GLN A 545 -63.47 21.29 30.77
N LYS A 546 -63.68 22.27 31.65
CA LYS A 546 -64.75 23.22 31.54
C LYS A 546 -64.20 24.45 30.86
N ASP A 547 -64.07 24.42 29.54
CA ASP A 547 -64.01 25.61 28.70
C ASP A 547 -64.30 25.21 27.24
N GLU A 548 -65.57 25.25 26.84
CA GLU A 548 -66.08 25.99 25.67
C GLU A 548 -67.59 25.77 25.49
N LEU A 549 -68.37 26.80 25.90
CA LEU A 549 -69.75 27.07 25.50
C LEU A 549 -69.97 28.59 25.41
#